data_AF-A0A6A3FX24-F1
#
_entry.id   AF-A0A6A3FX24-F1
#
_cell.length_a   1.000
_cell.length_b   1.000
_cell.length_c   1.000
_cell.angle_alpha   90.00
_cell.angle_beta   90.00
_cell.angle_gamma   90.00
#
_symmetry.space_group_name_H-M   'P 1'
#
loop_
_entity.id
_entity.type
_entity.pdbx_description
1 polymer ?
#
loop_
_entity_poly.entity_id
_entity_poly.type
_entity_poly.pdbx_seq_one_letter_code
_entity_poly.pdbx_strand_id
1 'polypeptide(L)'
;MLNGIENVFSAYKATVKRYMAANRARILNVPEHMTIADHRSSFLLHAANNIFPDVVTAAMWRRCIHHTFAFIADVILLKDMKVGK
;
A
#
# COMPACT_ATOMS: atom_id res chain seq x y z
N MET A 1 -0.91 -0.37 -14.09
CA MET A 1 -1.58 -1.57 -13.57
C MET A 1 -3.05 -1.24 -13.46
N LEU A 2 -3.91 -2.01 -14.14
CA LEU A 2 -5.34 -1.68 -14.33
C LEU A 2 -6.22 -2.05 -13.13
N ASN A 3 -5.61 -2.31 -11.97
CA ASN A 3 -6.32 -2.69 -10.76
C ASN A 3 -6.16 -1.63 -9.67
N GLY A 4 -7.27 -0.98 -9.31
CA GLY A 4 -7.30 0.02 -8.24
C GLY A 4 -6.85 -0.53 -6.89
N ILE A 5 -7.12 -1.81 -6.60
CA ILE A 5 -6.71 -2.48 -5.35
C ILE A 5 -5.18 -2.52 -5.26
N GLU A 6 -4.53 -2.97 -6.32
CA GLU A 6 -3.07 -3.10 -6.34
C GLU A 6 -2.38 -1.71 -6.34
N ASN A 7 -3.02 -0.69 -6.93
CA ASN A 7 -2.55 0.70 -6.86
C ASN A 7 -2.61 1.23 -5.41
N VAL A 8 -3.68 0.93 -4.67
CA VAL A 8 -3.80 1.28 -3.23
C VAL A 8 -2.76 0.54 -2.40
N PHE A 9 -2.57 -0.76 -2.62
CA PHE A 9 -1.52 -1.52 -1.94
C PHE A 9 -0.12 -0.99 -2.24
N SER A 10 0.11 -0.50 -3.47
CA SER A 10 1.37 0.13 -3.84
C SER A 10 1.62 1.42 -3.05
N ALA A 11 0.58 2.27 -2.88
CA ALA A 11 0.66 3.48 -2.07
C ALA A 11 0.90 3.18 -0.58
N TYR A 12 0.21 2.17 -0.04
CA TYR A 12 0.43 1.68 1.32
C TYR A 12 1.88 1.19 1.51
N LYS A 13 2.35 0.32 0.62
CA LYS A 13 3.73 -0.21 0.65
C LYS A 13 4.77 0.89 0.58
N ALA A 14 4.55 1.93 -0.23
CA ALA A 14 5.45 3.08 -0.32
C ALA A 14 5.54 3.83 1.01
N THR A 15 4.41 4.01 1.70
CA THR A 15 4.36 4.68 3.01
C THR A 15 5.02 3.84 4.10
N VAL A 16 4.78 2.53 4.14
CA VAL A 16 5.48 1.61 5.04
C VAL A 16 6.99 1.67 4.83
N LYS A 17 7.48 1.68 3.58
CA LYS A 17 8.91 1.82 3.29
C LYS A 17 9.49 3.12 3.85
N ARG A 18 8.77 4.24 3.73
CA ARG A 18 9.20 5.53 4.31
C ARG A 18 9.27 5.47 5.83
N TYR A 19 8.25 4.90 6.48
CA TYR A 19 8.25 4.69 7.93
C TYR A 19 9.43 3.81 8.39
N MET A 20 9.70 2.71 7.69
CA MET A 20 10.82 1.82 8.00
C MET A 20 12.17 2.52 7.81
N ALA A 21 12.31 3.34 6.76
CA ALA A 21 13.51 4.14 6.55
C ALA A 21 13.71 5.17 7.67
N ALA A 22 12.65 5.87 8.09
CA ALA A 22 12.70 6.84 9.17
C ALA A 22 13.03 6.20 10.53
N ASN A 23 12.59 4.96 10.76
CA ASN A 23 12.85 4.23 12.00
C ASN A 23 14.05 3.27 11.92
N ARG A 24 14.84 3.32 10.84
CA ARG A 24 15.91 2.35 10.56
C ARG A 24 16.87 2.19 11.73
N ALA A 25 17.31 3.29 12.36
CA ALA A 25 18.21 3.23 13.50
C ALA A 25 17.60 2.47 14.69
N ARG A 26 16.33 2.73 15.01
CA ARG A 26 15.59 2.04 16.08
C ARG A 26 15.35 0.56 15.77
N ILE A 27 15.10 0.23 14.51
CA ILE A 27 14.90 -1.15 14.05
C ILE A 27 16.20 -1.97 14.18
N LEU A 28 17.36 -1.32 13.98
CA LEU A 28 18.67 -1.95 14.12
C LEU A 28 19.13 -2.07 15.58
N ASN A 29 18.72 -1.13 16.43
CA ASN A 29 19.03 -1.12 17.86
C ASN A 29 17.99 -1.94 18.63
N VAL A 30 18.21 -3.25 18.72
CA VAL A 30 17.35 -4.19 19.44
C VAL A 30 17.58 -4.03 20.95
N PRO A 31 16.52 -3.84 21.77
CA PRO A 31 16.66 -3.76 23.23
C PRO A 31 17.19 -5.05 23.85
N GLU A 32 17.88 -4.91 24.98
CA GLU A 32 18.22 -6.06 25.81
C GLU A 32 16.93 -6.78 26.28
N HIS A 33 16.97 -8.10 26.33
CA HIS A 33 15.85 -8.98 26.69
C HIS A 33 14.72 -9.12 25.64
N MET A 34 14.91 -8.64 24.41
CA MET A 34 13.97 -8.86 23.31
C MET A 34 14.61 -9.61 22.15
N THR A 35 13.87 -10.51 21.50
CA THR A 35 14.37 -11.16 20.29
C THR A 35 14.35 -10.17 19.11
N ILE A 36 15.26 -10.37 18.15
CA ILE A 36 15.28 -9.57 16.90
C ILE A 36 13.93 -9.69 16.17
N ALA A 37 13.33 -10.90 16.20
CA ALA A 37 12.06 -11.17 15.53
C ALA A 37 10.91 -10.38 16.17
N ASP A 38 10.78 -10.41 17.49
CA ASP A 38 9.72 -9.68 18.21
C ASP A 38 9.87 -8.18 18.04
N HIS A 39 11.11 -7.67 18.17
CA HIS A 39 11.39 -6.25 18.00
C HIS A 39 10.97 -5.76 16.61
N ARG A 40 11.43 -6.42 15.54
CA ARG A 40 11.08 -6.03 14.16
C ARG A 40 9.61 -6.24 13.85
N SER A 41 9.00 -7.29 14.39
CA SER A 41 7.56 -7.55 14.24
C SER A 41 6.73 -6.43 14.84
N SER A 42 7.16 -5.82 15.96
CA SER A 42 6.47 -4.67 16.56
C SER A 42 6.39 -3.47 15.61
N PHE A 43 7.44 -3.17 14.84
CA PHE A 43 7.42 -2.09 13.84
C PHE A 43 6.48 -2.41 12.67
N LEU A 44 6.44 -3.67 12.23
CA LEU A 44 5.54 -4.12 11.17
C LEU A 44 4.08 -4.08 11.63
N LEU A 45 3.79 -4.53 12.86
CA LEU A 45 2.47 -4.46 13.46
C LEU A 45 2.01 -3.00 13.63
N HIS A 46 2.91 -2.11 14.06
CA HIS A 46 2.60 -0.69 14.12
C HIS A 46 2.24 -0.14 12.73
N ALA A 47 3.01 -0.46 11.70
CA ALA A 47 2.71 -0.05 10.33
C ALA A 47 1.37 -0.61 9.83
N ALA A 48 1.08 -1.89 10.11
CA ALA A 48 -0.18 -2.53 9.73
C ALA A 48 -1.40 -1.90 10.42
N ASN A 49 -1.31 -1.60 11.71
CA ASN A 49 -2.46 -1.14 12.48
C ASN A 49 -2.69 0.37 12.41
N ASN A 50 -1.63 1.17 12.24
CA ASN A 50 -1.72 2.63 12.32
C ASN A 50 -1.55 3.31 10.96
N ILE A 51 -0.65 2.82 10.10
CA ILE A 51 -0.40 3.46 8.78
C ILE A 51 -1.44 3.03 7.75
N PHE A 52 -1.92 1.78 7.83
CA PHE A 52 -2.93 1.27 6.91
C PHE A 52 -4.20 2.14 6.85
N PRO A 53 -4.89 2.46 7.97
CA PRO A 53 -6.10 3.29 7.93
C PRO A 53 -5.84 4.72 7.41
N ASP A 54 -4.65 5.27 7.64
CA ASP A 54 -4.27 6.61 7.17
C ASP A 54 -4.06 6.67 5.66
N VAL A 55 -3.57 5.58 5.06
CA VAL A 55 -3.29 5.52 3.62
C VAL A 55 -4.49 5.02 2.82
N VAL A 56 -5.18 3.99 3.31
CA VAL A 56 -6.31 3.34 2.62
C VAL A 56 -7.61 4.09 2.91
N THR A 57 -7.64 5.36 2.50
CA THR A 57 -8.81 6.22 2.62
C THR A 57 -9.68 6.15 1.36
N ALA A 58 -10.97 6.49 1.48
CA ALA A 58 -11.86 6.61 0.33
C ALA A 58 -11.34 7.60 -0.73
N ALA A 59 -10.64 8.67 -0.30
CA ALA A 59 -10.02 9.63 -1.21
C ALA A 59 -8.82 9.03 -1.96
N MET A 60 -8.00 8.21 -1.30
CA MET A 60 -6.91 7.47 -1.96
C MET A 60 -7.47 6.45 -2.95
N TRP A 61 -8.48 5.69 -2.54
CA TRP A 61 -9.17 4.72 -3.40
C TRP A 61 -9.67 5.37 -4.70
N ARG A 62 -10.37 6.51 -4.61
CA ARG A 62 -10.84 7.28 -5.78
C ARG A 62 -9.70 7.68 -6.72
N ARG A 63 -8.55 8.11 -6.18
CA ARG A 63 -7.37 8.44 -6.99
C ARG A 63 -6.79 7.21 -7.68
N CYS A 64 -6.72 6.08 -6.98
CA CYS A 64 -6.15 4.84 -7.50
C CYS A 64 -6.99 4.20 -8.62
N ILE A 65 -8.32 4.37 -8.59
CA ILE A 65 -9.24 3.90 -9.65
C ILE A 65 -9.43 4.90 -10.79
N HIS A 66 -9.03 6.18 -10.62
CA HIS A 66 -9.32 7.21 -11.61
C HIS A 66 -8.77 6.83 -12.99
N HIS A 67 -7.52 6.36 -13.05
CA HIS A 67 -6.87 5.98 -14.30
C HIS A 67 -7.43 4.69 -14.93
N THR A 68 -8.19 3.91 -14.17
CA THR A 68 -8.82 2.67 -14.63
C THR A 68 -10.31 2.86 -14.92
N PHE A 69 -10.88 4.02 -14.57
CA PHE A 69 -12.31 4.29 -14.66
C PHE A 69 -12.83 4.23 -16.10
N ALA A 70 -12.12 4.84 -17.05
CA ALA A 70 -12.49 4.80 -18.47
C ALA A 70 -12.50 3.36 -19.00
N PHE A 71 -11.46 2.58 -18.67
CA PHE A 71 -11.37 1.17 -19.04
C PHE A 71 -12.50 0.34 -18.41
N ILE A 72 -12.78 0.52 -17.11
CA ILE A 72 -13.88 -0.18 -16.43
C ILE A 72 -15.24 0.20 -17.03
N ALA A 73 -15.45 1.48 -17.36
CA ALA A 73 -16.68 1.94 -18.00
C ALA A 73 -16.85 1.31 -19.39
N ASP A 74 -15.78 1.21 -20.18
CA ASP A 74 -15.81 0.57 -21.50
C ASP A 74 -16.08 -0.94 -21.40
N VAL A 75 -15.51 -1.63 -20.39
CA VAL A 75 -15.82 -3.05 -20.07
C VAL A 75 -17.30 -3.23 -19.71
N ILE A 76 -17.84 -2.40 -18.81
CA ILE A 76 -19.25 -2.48 -18.37
C ILE A 76 -20.19 -2.24 -19.55
N LEU A 77 -19.83 -1.32 -20.44
CA LEU A 77 -20.61 -1.00 -21.63
C LEU A 77 -20.38 -1.98 -22.78
N LEU A 78 -19.59 -3.05 -22.58
CA LEU A 78 -19.25 -4.05 -23.59
C LEU A 78 -18.74 -3.43 -24.90
N LYS A 79 -17.99 -2.33 -24.81
CA LYS A 79 -17.43 -1.68 -25.99
C LYS A 79 -16.37 -2.58 -26.62
N ASP A 80 -16.24 -2.51 -27.93
CA ASP A 80 -15.14 -3.17 -28.63
C ASP A 80 -13.82 -2.49 -28.23
N MET A 81 -13.00 -3.21 -27.46
CA MET A 81 -11.75 -2.71 -26.90
C MET A 81 -10.57 -3.42 -27.55
N LYS A 82 -9.57 -2.64 -27.99
CA LYS A 82 -8.32 -3.21 -28.49
C LYS A 82 -7.60 -4.00 -27.41
N VAL A 83 -7.35 -5.28 -27.68
CA VAL A 83 -6.55 -6.15 -26.82
C VAL A 83 -5.08 -6.07 -27.24
N GLY A 84 -4.21 -5.62 -26.33
CA GLY A 84 -2.77 -5.59 -26.53
C GLY A 84 -2.23 -4.41 -27.36
N LYS A 85 -0.91 -4.23 -27.28
CA LYS A 85 -0.10 -3.46 -28.23
C LYS A 85 0.80 -4.45 -28.96
#